data_AF-A0A971EBS1-F1
#
_entry.id   AF-A0A971EBS1-F1
#
_cell.length_a   1.000
_cell.length_b   1.000
_cell.length_c   1.000
_cell.angle_alpha   90.00
_cell.angle_beta   90.00
_cell.angle_gamma   90.00
#
_symmetry.space_group_name_H-M   'P 1'
#
loop_
_entity.id
_entity.type
_entity.pdbx_description
1 polymer ?
#
loop_
_entity_poly.entity_id
_entity_poly.type
_entity_poly.pdbx_seq_one_letter_code
_entity_poly.pdbx_strand_id
1 'polypeptide(L)'
;MKLEIGNIFVKDVRFGERTEVKDNIVYINKAELLDAIADKRLHYRDIHIVRPGESVRLCPVKDVLEPRVKVEGPGNVFPGILGASTIVGQGRTHVLKGMAVITVGHIVGFQEGIIDMTGPGAEYTPFSQTINLVIDCEKAGDINQHEHEEAVRLAGLKATRYVAEAARDVVPDEIITYETKPIPQQFDEYPDLPKVAYVYMLQSQGLLHDTYVYGVDAKKILPTFMFPTEVMDGAIVSGNCVSACDKNTTYHHLNNPIIHDLYEHHGKDLNFIGVVITNENVTLADKVRSSDFCAKLVQYLGVDGVIINEEGFGNPDTDLIMNCKKIENLGIKTVLITDEYAGRDGASQSLADADKLADAVVSVGNANQLIVLPPMDKVIGFDEAANVIAGGFANSKKEDGSVEVEIQSIIGATNELGFNRMGAIGK
;
A
#
# COMPACT_ATOMS: atom_id res chain seq x y z
N MET A 1 14.78 -12.47 -13.55
CA MET A 1 14.10 -12.82 -12.30
C MET A 1 12.71 -13.33 -12.65
N LYS A 2 12.31 -14.49 -12.12
CA LYS A 2 11.04 -15.16 -12.49
C LYS A 2 10.28 -15.57 -11.23
N LEU A 3 9.08 -15.03 -11.05
CA LEU A 3 8.19 -15.27 -9.92
C LEU A 3 6.89 -15.90 -10.38
N GLU A 4 6.44 -16.92 -9.68
CA GLU A 4 5.11 -17.48 -9.78
C GLU A 4 4.27 -17.06 -8.56
N ILE A 5 3.12 -16.45 -8.83
CA ILE A 5 2.10 -16.14 -7.83
C ILE A 5 1.03 -17.22 -7.91
N GLY A 6 0.94 -18.05 -6.88
CA GLY A 6 -0.10 -19.08 -6.72
C GLY A 6 -1.29 -18.54 -5.95
N ASN A 7 -2.35 -18.13 -6.65
CA ASN A 7 -3.57 -17.62 -6.05
C ASN A 7 -4.44 -18.78 -5.52
N ILE A 8 -4.78 -18.71 -4.24
CA ILE A 8 -5.79 -19.54 -3.59
C ILE A 8 -6.97 -18.63 -3.29
N PHE A 9 -8.08 -18.78 -4.01
CA PHE A 9 -9.23 -17.88 -3.90
C PHE A 9 -10.03 -18.19 -2.64
N VAL A 10 -9.96 -17.32 -1.64
CA VAL A 10 -10.63 -17.49 -0.36
C VAL A 10 -12.13 -17.23 -0.50
N LYS A 11 -12.95 -18.20 -0.08
CA LYS A 11 -14.42 -18.09 -0.06
C LYS A 11 -14.97 -17.57 1.26
N ASP A 12 -14.30 -17.89 2.37
CA ASP A 12 -14.69 -17.49 3.71
C ASP A 12 -13.51 -17.63 4.68
N VAL A 13 -13.59 -16.95 5.82
CA VAL A 13 -12.65 -17.07 6.94
C VAL A 13 -13.47 -17.41 8.19
N ARG A 14 -13.00 -18.37 8.99
CA ARG A 14 -13.71 -18.84 10.18
C ARG A 14 -12.75 -19.11 11.33
N PHE A 15 -13.23 -18.93 12.56
CA PHE A 15 -12.53 -19.51 13.70
C PHE A 15 -12.74 -21.04 13.72
N GLY A 16 -11.70 -21.78 14.10
CA GLY A 16 -11.71 -23.23 14.20
C GLY A 16 -10.74 -23.73 15.26
N GLU A 17 -10.71 -25.06 15.45
CA GLU A 17 -9.80 -25.71 16.42
C GLU A 17 -8.34 -25.69 15.99
N ARG A 18 -8.07 -25.52 14.69
CA ARG A 18 -6.73 -25.47 14.10
C ARG A 18 -6.70 -24.49 12.93
N THR A 19 -5.52 -23.96 12.65
CA THR A 19 -5.32 -23.10 11.49
C THR A 19 -5.02 -23.94 10.26
N GLU A 20 -5.89 -23.89 9.26
CA GLU A 20 -5.77 -24.66 8.01
C GLU A 20 -6.57 -24.01 6.88
N VAL A 21 -6.24 -24.33 5.64
CA VAL A 21 -7.07 -24.01 4.47
C VAL A 21 -7.75 -25.29 3.99
N LYS A 22 -9.08 -25.27 3.94
CA LYS A 22 -9.88 -26.42 3.48
C LYS A 22 -11.06 -25.93 2.65
N ASP A 23 -11.24 -26.50 1.46
CA ASP A 23 -12.33 -26.16 0.55
C ASP A 23 -12.40 -24.64 0.25
N ASN A 24 -11.23 -23.99 0.14
CA ASN A 24 -11.06 -22.55 0.00
C ASN A 24 -11.57 -21.71 1.19
N ILE A 25 -11.79 -22.32 2.36
CA ILE A 25 -12.11 -21.64 3.61
C ILE A 25 -10.84 -21.63 4.48
N VAL A 26 -10.49 -20.45 4.99
CA VAL A 26 -9.37 -20.29 5.94
C VAL A 26 -9.91 -20.44 7.36
N TYR A 27 -9.56 -21.53 8.01
CA TYR A 27 -9.82 -21.73 9.43
C TYR A 27 -8.67 -21.17 10.24
N ILE A 28 -8.97 -20.47 11.33
CA ILE A 28 -7.99 -19.81 12.20
C ILE A 28 -8.22 -20.27 13.63
N ASN A 29 -7.19 -20.87 14.24
CA ASN A 29 -7.17 -21.03 15.68
C ASN A 29 -6.88 -19.67 16.33
N LYS A 30 -7.89 -19.12 17.01
CA LYS A 30 -7.82 -17.80 17.63
C LYS A 30 -6.77 -17.73 18.76
N ALA A 31 -6.64 -18.78 19.55
CA ALA A 31 -5.70 -18.80 20.68
C ALA A 31 -4.25 -18.85 20.21
N GLU A 32 -3.96 -19.71 19.23
CA GLU A 32 -2.63 -19.79 18.59
C GLU A 32 -2.26 -18.48 17.90
N LEU A 33 -3.21 -17.83 17.21
CA LEU A 33 -2.95 -16.53 16.61
C LEU A 33 -2.68 -15.44 17.67
N LEU A 34 -3.43 -15.38 18.77
CA LEU A 34 -3.18 -14.44 19.87
C LEU A 34 -1.78 -14.64 20.49
N ASP A 35 -1.33 -15.89 20.59
CA ASP A 35 0.03 -16.22 21.06
C ASP A 35 1.10 -15.80 20.04
N ALA A 36 0.87 -16.06 18.76
CA ALA A 36 1.80 -15.69 17.69
C ALA A 36 2.04 -14.17 17.59
N ILE A 37 1.03 -13.35 17.93
CA ILE A 37 1.13 -11.88 17.95
C ILE A 37 1.46 -11.29 19.33
N ALA A 38 1.80 -12.13 20.32
CA ALA A 38 2.10 -11.64 21.66
C ALA A 38 3.25 -10.62 21.64
N ASP A 39 3.01 -9.50 22.34
CA ASP A 39 3.96 -8.42 22.56
C ASP A 39 3.64 -7.76 23.91
N LYS A 40 4.66 -7.55 24.74
CA LYS A 40 4.51 -6.92 26.07
C LYS A 40 4.09 -5.45 26.01
N ARG A 41 4.28 -4.81 24.85
CA ARG A 41 3.89 -3.42 24.57
C ARG A 41 2.41 -3.28 24.25
N LEU A 42 1.69 -4.39 24.06
CA LEU A 42 0.25 -4.42 23.76
C LEU A 42 -0.48 -5.17 24.88
N HIS A 43 -1.29 -4.45 25.67
CA HIS A 43 -1.97 -5.04 26.83
C HIS A 43 -3.30 -5.72 26.45
N TYR A 44 -3.98 -5.17 25.45
CA TYR A 44 -5.20 -5.72 24.88
C TYR A 44 -4.94 -6.11 23.43
N ARG A 45 -5.45 -7.30 23.08
CA ARG A 45 -5.49 -7.83 21.73
C ARG A 45 -6.76 -8.64 21.56
N ASP A 46 -7.54 -8.35 20.53
CA ASP A 46 -8.62 -9.23 20.09
C ASP A 46 -8.58 -9.43 18.57
N ILE A 47 -9.26 -10.48 18.12
CA ILE A 47 -9.30 -10.89 16.73
C ILE A 47 -10.76 -11.00 16.31
N HIS A 48 -11.09 -10.34 15.21
CA HIS A 48 -12.40 -10.37 14.59
C HIS A 48 -12.31 -10.82 13.14
N ILE A 49 -13.38 -11.44 12.65
CA ILE A 49 -13.57 -11.71 11.23
C ILE A 49 -14.72 -10.83 10.78
N VAL A 50 -14.50 -10.05 9.74
CA VAL A 50 -15.46 -9.10 9.19
C VAL A 50 -15.59 -9.35 7.69
N ARG A 51 -16.82 -9.46 7.20
CA ARG A 51 -17.11 -9.81 5.80
C ARG A 51 -17.65 -8.63 5.00
N PRO A 52 -17.51 -8.65 3.66
CA PRO A 52 -18.16 -7.67 2.80
C PRO A 52 -19.67 -7.56 3.07
N GLY A 53 -20.15 -6.32 3.18
CA GLY A 53 -21.56 -6.00 3.40
C GLY A 53 -22.04 -6.08 4.85
N GLU A 54 -21.22 -6.54 5.81
CA GLU A 54 -21.58 -6.47 7.23
C GLU A 54 -21.64 -5.00 7.70
N SER A 55 -22.55 -4.69 8.63
CA SER A 55 -22.69 -3.35 9.23
C SER A 55 -21.59 -3.10 10.26
N VAL A 56 -20.36 -2.92 9.78
CA VAL A 56 -19.14 -2.78 10.60
C VAL A 56 -18.27 -1.64 10.10
N ARG A 57 -17.79 -0.80 11.04
CA ARG A 57 -16.74 0.20 10.83
C ARG A 57 -15.44 -0.23 11.50
N LEU A 58 -14.33 -0.15 10.76
CA LEU A 58 -12.97 -0.30 11.29
C LEU A 58 -12.34 1.09 11.38
N CYS A 59 -11.90 1.51 12.57
CA CYS A 59 -11.33 2.85 12.76
C CYS A 59 -10.51 2.96 14.05
N PRO A 60 -9.34 3.63 14.05
CA PRO A 60 -8.52 3.90 12.89
C PRO A 60 -7.81 2.63 12.41
N VAL A 61 -7.66 2.50 11.09
CA VAL A 61 -6.93 1.42 10.42
C VAL A 61 -5.48 1.82 10.23
N LYS A 62 -4.56 1.00 10.74
CA LYS A 62 -3.12 1.24 10.68
C LYS A 62 -2.47 0.67 9.42
N ASP A 63 -2.77 -0.57 9.06
CA ASP A 63 -2.26 -1.17 7.82
C ASP A 63 -3.20 -2.27 7.36
N VAL A 64 -3.12 -2.59 6.09
CA VAL A 64 -3.82 -3.70 5.46
C VAL A 64 -2.79 -4.58 4.79
N LEU A 65 -2.84 -5.88 5.04
CA LEU A 65 -1.86 -6.85 4.56
C LEU A 65 -2.55 -8.02 3.85
N GLU A 66 -1.93 -8.53 2.78
CA GLU A 66 -2.39 -9.76 2.12
C GLU A 66 -1.57 -10.95 2.63
N PRO A 67 -2.20 -12.04 3.12
CA PRO A 67 -1.45 -13.23 3.52
C PRO A 67 -0.77 -13.89 2.32
N ARG A 68 0.57 -13.91 2.34
CA ARG A 68 1.42 -14.55 1.33
C ARG A 68 2.50 -15.42 1.97
N VAL A 69 2.76 -16.60 1.40
CA VAL A 69 3.77 -17.53 1.88
C VAL A 69 4.69 -17.98 0.75
N LYS A 70 6.01 -17.88 0.99
CA LYS A 70 7.04 -18.33 0.04
C LYS A 70 7.15 -19.85 0.08
N VAL A 71 6.85 -20.55 -1.01
CA VAL A 71 6.86 -22.03 -1.07
C VAL A 71 8.03 -22.59 -1.87
N GLU A 72 8.59 -21.81 -2.80
CA GLU A 72 9.78 -22.16 -3.59
C GLU A 72 10.64 -20.92 -3.81
N GLY A 73 11.96 -21.08 -3.82
CA GLY A 73 12.92 -20.00 -4.03
C GLY A 73 13.51 -19.46 -2.72
N PRO A 74 14.37 -18.44 -2.81
CA PRO A 74 15.06 -17.87 -1.65
C PRO A 74 14.14 -16.93 -0.85
N GLY A 75 14.49 -16.74 0.42
CA GLY A 75 13.88 -15.74 1.29
C GLY A 75 12.50 -16.11 1.82
N ASN A 76 11.83 -15.10 2.38
CA ASN A 76 10.45 -15.15 2.85
C ASN A 76 9.80 -13.81 2.53
N VAL A 77 8.47 -13.76 2.48
CA VAL A 77 7.72 -12.51 2.33
C VAL A 77 8.03 -11.59 3.53
N PHE A 78 8.16 -10.29 3.27
CA PHE A 78 8.63 -9.25 4.21
C PHE A 78 10.07 -9.45 4.70
N PRO A 79 11.06 -9.59 3.77
CA PRO A 79 12.46 -9.79 4.11
C PRO A 79 13.03 -8.62 4.93
N GLY A 80 13.89 -8.94 5.90
CA GLY A 80 14.53 -7.94 6.77
C GLY A 80 13.69 -7.45 7.95
N ILE A 81 12.39 -7.75 8.00
CA ILE A 81 11.54 -7.42 9.17
C ILE A 81 11.27 -8.67 10.01
N LEU A 82 10.72 -9.71 9.39
CA LEU A 82 10.33 -10.94 10.07
C LEU A 82 11.32 -12.09 9.89
N GLY A 83 12.42 -11.86 9.17
CA GLY A 83 13.45 -12.83 8.86
C GLY A 83 14.70 -12.19 8.26
N ALA A 84 15.64 -13.01 7.80
CA ALA A 84 16.86 -12.52 7.16
C ALA A 84 16.54 -11.67 5.92
N SER A 85 17.34 -10.62 5.70
CA SER A 85 17.26 -9.80 4.50
C SER A 85 17.87 -10.58 3.32
N THR A 86 17.01 -11.31 2.60
CA THR A 86 17.34 -12.05 1.38
C THR A 86 16.59 -11.41 0.22
N ILE A 87 17.23 -11.24 -0.93
CA ILE A 87 16.56 -10.73 -2.14
C ILE A 87 15.46 -11.71 -2.55
N VAL A 88 14.24 -11.18 -2.65
CA VAL A 88 13.02 -11.92 -3.00
C VAL A 88 12.67 -11.71 -4.48
N GLY A 89 11.49 -12.11 -4.91
CA GLY A 89 11.02 -11.87 -6.28
C GLY A 89 11.31 -13.00 -7.27
N GLN A 90 11.76 -14.17 -6.80
CA GLN A 90 11.94 -15.36 -7.65
C GLN A 90 11.44 -16.66 -6.99
N GLY A 91 11.03 -17.66 -7.79
CA GLY A 91 10.45 -18.91 -7.29
C GLY A 91 8.92 -18.81 -7.21
N ARG A 92 8.28 -19.37 -6.19
CA ARG A 92 6.82 -19.39 -6.05
C ARG A 92 6.35 -18.90 -4.68
N THR A 93 5.33 -18.05 -4.70
CA THR A 93 4.67 -17.50 -3.51
C THR A 93 3.17 -17.79 -3.61
N HIS A 94 2.61 -18.45 -2.60
CA HIS A 94 1.16 -18.66 -2.50
C HIS A 94 0.50 -17.46 -1.84
N VAL A 95 -0.72 -17.13 -2.28
CA VAL A 95 -1.49 -15.96 -1.86
C VAL A 95 -2.90 -16.39 -1.48
N LEU A 96 -3.36 -16.01 -0.29
CA LEU A 96 -4.76 -16.18 0.11
C LEU A 96 -5.60 -15.03 -0.45
N LYS A 97 -5.99 -15.15 -1.72
CA LYS A 97 -6.60 -14.07 -2.50
C LYS A 97 -8.05 -13.81 -2.06
N GLY A 98 -8.40 -12.54 -1.86
CA GLY A 98 -9.73 -12.11 -1.40
C GLY A 98 -9.85 -11.94 0.12
N MET A 99 -8.78 -12.21 0.86
CA MET A 99 -8.67 -11.96 2.30
C MET A 99 -7.66 -10.85 2.57
N ALA A 100 -7.88 -10.07 3.63
CA ALA A 100 -6.88 -9.17 4.18
C ALA A 100 -6.75 -9.33 5.70
N VAL A 101 -5.58 -9.00 6.23
CA VAL A 101 -5.32 -8.82 7.66
C VAL A 101 -5.21 -7.34 7.93
N ILE A 102 -6.00 -6.82 8.86
CA ILE A 102 -6.11 -5.39 9.14
C ILE A 102 -5.75 -5.13 10.59
N THR A 103 -4.86 -4.18 10.85
CA THR A 103 -4.57 -3.72 12.22
C THR A 103 -5.38 -2.48 12.54
N VAL A 104 -6.03 -2.48 13.70
CA VAL A 104 -6.80 -1.36 14.24
C VAL A 104 -6.50 -1.15 15.73
N GLY A 105 -6.92 -0.03 16.29
CA GLY A 105 -6.85 0.23 17.73
C GLY A 105 -6.63 1.70 18.06
N HIS A 106 -6.06 1.98 19.23
CA HIS A 106 -5.70 3.34 19.65
C HIS A 106 -4.39 3.81 18.99
N ILE A 107 -4.41 4.00 17.68
CA ILE A 107 -3.23 4.35 16.87
C ILE A 107 -2.81 5.81 17.11
N VAL A 108 -1.51 6.08 17.00
CA VAL A 108 -0.91 7.32 17.50
C VAL A 108 -1.07 8.49 16.55
N GLY A 109 -1.29 8.22 15.25
CA GLY A 109 -1.28 9.24 14.19
C GLY A 109 -2.66 9.80 13.86
N PHE A 110 -2.74 11.13 13.73
CA PHE A 110 -3.88 11.88 13.17
C PHE A 110 -4.12 11.64 11.68
N GLN A 111 -3.45 10.68 11.04
CA GLN A 111 -3.57 10.49 9.58
C GLN A 111 -4.05 9.08 9.20
N GLU A 112 -4.33 8.22 10.17
CA GLU A 112 -4.93 6.91 9.91
C GLU A 112 -6.41 7.01 9.47
N GLY A 113 -6.99 5.90 9.03
CA GLY A 113 -8.25 5.94 8.27
C GLY A 113 -9.38 5.03 8.73
N ILE A 114 -10.47 5.13 7.98
CA ILE A 114 -11.71 4.39 8.18
C ILE A 114 -11.88 3.39 7.04
N ILE A 115 -12.35 2.19 7.39
CA ILE A 115 -12.96 1.25 6.45
C ILE A 115 -14.38 0.97 6.92
N ASP A 116 -15.36 1.38 6.11
CA ASP A 116 -16.75 0.93 6.25
C ASP A 116 -16.98 -0.28 5.35
N MET A 117 -17.59 -1.32 5.91
CA MET A 117 -17.83 -2.58 5.18
C MET A 117 -19.13 -2.58 4.38
N THR A 118 -19.97 -1.56 4.55
CA THR A 118 -21.21 -1.33 3.82
C THR A 118 -21.52 0.17 3.71
N GLY A 119 -22.51 0.53 2.90
CA GLY A 119 -22.89 1.93 2.70
C GLY A 119 -21.88 2.73 1.83
N PRO A 120 -21.99 4.07 1.81
CA PRO A 120 -21.24 4.90 0.87
C PRO A 120 -19.73 4.86 1.09
N GLY A 121 -19.24 4.70 2.32
CA GLY A 121 -17.80 4.57 2.59
C GLY A 121 -17.20 3.30 1.97
N ALA A 122 -17.98 2.23 1.85
CA ALA A 122 -17.54 0.97 1.26
C ALA A 122 -17.25 1.08 -0.24
N GLU A 123 -17.84 2.04 -0.94
CA GLU A 123 -17.62 2.26 -2.38
C GLU A 123 -16.22 2.83 -2.68
N TYR A 124 -15.63 3.52 -1.70
CA TYR A 124 -14.36 4.22 -1.84
C TYR A 124 -13.15 3.41 -1.40
N THR A 125 -13.33 2.32 -0.63
CA THR A 125 -12.22 1.49 -0.18
C THR A 125 -12.26 0.10 -0.82
N PRO A 126 -11.15 -0.41 -1.38
CA PRO A 126 -11.11 -1.77 -1.93
C PRO A 126 -11.31 -2.84 -0.84
N PHE A 127 -11.02 -2.49 0.42
CA PHE A 127 -11.02 -3.41 1.55
C PHE A 127 -12.40 -3.70 2.11
N SER A 128 -13.45 -3.01 1.63
CA SER A 128 -14.83 -3.40 1.89
C SER A 128 -15.21 -4.70 1.17
N GLN A 129 -14.45 -5.08 0.13
CA GLN A 129 -14.70 -6.26 -0.70
C GLN A 129 -13.87 -7.48 -0.28
N THR A 130 -12.95 -7.34 0.68
CA THR A 130 -12.17 -8.43 1.23
C THR A 130 -12.82 -9.03 2.47
N ILE A 131 -12.54 -10.31 2.73
CA ILE A 131 -12.82 -10.91 4.04
C ILE A 131 -11.69 -10.51 4.97
N ASN A 132 -12.00 -9.75 6.02
CA ASN A 132 -11.02 -9.08 6.85
C ASN A 132 -10.83 -9.81 8.18
N LEU A 133 -9.60 -10.25 8.43
CA LEU A 133 -9.15 -10.65 9.76
C LEU A 133 -8.58 -9.42 10.48
N VAL A 134 -9.35 -8.88 11.41
CA VAL A 134 -9.03 -7.64 12.10
C VAL A 134 -8.31 -7.96 13.41
N ILE A 135 -7.13 -7.38 13.57
CA ILE A 135 -6.27 -7.45 14.76
C ILE A 135 -6.42 -6.13 15.51
N ASP A 136 -7.23 -6.14 16.56
CA ASP A 136 -7.51 -4.97 17.40
C ASP A 136 -6.53 -4.92 18.57
N CYS A 137 -5.74 -3.86 18.68
CA CYS A 137 -4.64 -3.75 19.64
C CYS A 137 -4.69 -2.46 20.45
N GLU A 138 -4.33 -2.52 21.74
CA GLU A 138 -4.10 -1.33 22.56
C GLU A 138 -2.76 -1.37 23.30
N LYS A 139 -2.08 -0.22 23.33
CA LYS A 139 -0.77 -0.06 23.99
C LYS A 139 -0.81 -0.38 25.48
N ALA A 140 0.25 -0.99 25.99
CA ALA A 140 0.48 -1.21 27.40
C ALA A 140 1.13 0.01 28.06
N GLY A 141 0.47 0.61 29.04
CA GLY A 141 1.03 1.71 29.82
C GLY A 141 1.47 2.91 28.97
N ASP A 142 2.52 3.59 29.42
CA ASP A 142 3.07 4.77 28.76
C ASP A 142 4.32 4.40 27.95
N ILE A 143 4.10 3.76 26.80
CA ILE A 143 5.13 3.59 25.77
C ILE A 143 5.10 4.77 24.80
N ASN A 144 6.26 5.09 24.22
CA ASN A 144 6.34 6.20 23.28
C ASN A 144 5.65 5.86 21.94
N GLN A 145 5.40 6.91 21.16
CA GLN A 145 4.68 6.85 19.89
C GLN A 145 5.30 5.84 18.89
N HIS A 146 6.62 5.91 18.68
CA HIS A 146 7.33 5.01 17.76
C HIS A 146 7.29 3.55 18.21
N GLU A 147 7.46 3.30 19.51
CA GLU A 147 7.39 1.93 20.07
C GLU A 147 6.00 1.33 19.92
N HIS A 148 4.95 2.14 20.06
CA HIS A 148 3.58 1.69 19.87
C HIS A 148 3.29 1.36 18.41
N GLU A 149 3.64 2.26 17.49
CA GLU A 149 3.48 2.06 16.04
C GLU A 149 4.22 0.81 15.55
N GLU A 150 5.45 0.59 16.02
CA GLU A 150 6.20 -0.62 15.72
C GLU A 150 5.51 -1.88 16.27
N ALA A 151 4.99 -1.84 17.50
CA ALA A 151 4.31 -2.98 18.11
C ALA A 151 3.05 -3.40 17.33
N VAL A 152 2.22 -2.43 16.92
CA VAL A 152 1.01 -2.69 16.13
C VAL A 152 1.36 -3.23 14.75
N ARG A 153 2.36 -2.63 14.06
CA ARG A 153 2.83 -3.12 12.76
C ARG A 153 3.36 -4.56 12.84
N LEU A 154 4.15 -4.86 13.86
CA LEU A 154 4.65 -6.23 14.08
C LEU A 154 3.52 -7.21 14.39
N ALA A 155 2.46 -6.80 15.10
CA ALA A 155 1.28 -7.65 15.32
C ALA A 155 0.60 -8.01 13.99
N GLY A 156 0.38 -7.02 13.11
CA GLY A 156 -0.17 -7.24 11.77
C GLY A 156 0.68 -8.15 10.89
N LEU A 157 1.99 -7.89 10.83
CA LEU A 157 2.93 -8.72 10.05
C LEU A 157 3.01 -10.16 10.58
N LYS A 158 3.08 -10.34 11.91
CA LYS A 158 3.10 -11.67 12.54
C LYS A 158 1.79 -12.43 12.30
N ALA A 159 0.64 -11.77 12.42
CA ALA A 159 -0.66 -12.36 12.11
C ALA A 159 -0.74 -12.81 10.65
N THR A 160 -0.33 -11.93 9.74
CA THR A 160 -0.31 -12.19 8.30
C THR A 160 0.55 -13.41 7.97
N ARG A 161 1.77 -13.49 8.52
CA ARG A 161 2.65 -14.64 8.34
C ARG A 161 2.03 -15.92 8.90
N TYR A 162 1.50 -15.86 10.12
CA TYR A 162 0.87 -17.03 10.76
C TYR A 162 -0.27 -17.61 9.92
N VAL A 163 -1.16 -16.75 9.41
CA VAL A 163 -2.28 -17.18 8.56
C VAL A 163 -1.78 -17.69 7.21
N ALA A 164 -0.79 -17.02 6.61
CA ALA A 164 -0.25 -17.40 5.31
C ALA A 164 0.40 -18.79 5.31
N GLU A 165 1.03 -19.22 6.42
CA GLU A 165 1.63 -20.56 6.52
C GLU A 165 0.62 -21.69 6.31
N ALA A 166 -0.67 -21.47 6.59
CA ALA A 166 -1.74 -22.43 6.32
C ALA A 166 -1.89 -22.76 4.82
N ALA A 167 -1.38 -21.89 3.94
CA ALA A 167 -1.47 -22.01 2.49
C ALA A 167 -0.26 -22.73 1.86
N ARG A 168 0.77 -23.07 2.64
CA ARG A 168 2.05 -23.58 2.11
C ARG A 168 1.90 -24.83 1.26
N ASP A 169 1.14 -25.81 1.74
CA ASP A 169 0.95 -27.11 1.07
C ASP A 169 -0.34 -27.18 0.25
N VAL A 170 -1.05 -26.06 0.10
CA VAL A 170 -2.30 -25.97 -0.66
C VAL A 170 -1.97 -25.85 -2.14
N VAL A 171 -2.64 -26.60 -3.00
CA VAL A 171 -2.53 -26.43 -4.46
C VAL A 171 -3.26 -25.14 -4.86
N PRO A 172 -2.59 -24.16 -5.50
CA PRO A 172 -3.25 -22.94 -5.95
C PRO A 172 -4.35 -23.20 -6.98
N ASP A 173 -5.39 -22.37 -6.96
CA ASP A 173 -6.46 -22.37 -7.96
C ASP A 173 -5.96 -21.79 -9.29
N GLU A 174 -5.02 -20.84 -9.23
CA GLU A 174 -4.41 -20.18 -10.38
C GLU A 174 -2.92 -19.94 -10.12
N ILE A 175 -2.10 -20.05 -11.17
CA ILE A 175 -0.69 -19.66 -11.13
C ILE A 175 -0.46 -18.62 -12.23
N ILE A 176 0.00 -17.44 -11.82
CA ILE A 176 0.45 -16.38 -12.73
C ILE A 176 1.96 -16.28 -12.67
N THR A 177 2.61 -16.24 -13.83
CA THR A 177 4.07 -16.15 -13.93
C THR A 177 4.48 -14.76 -14.41
N TYR A 178 5.37 -14.12 -13.65
CA TYR A 178 6.01 -12.86 -13.98
C TYR A 178 7.49 -13.08 -14.23
N GLU A 179 8.02 -12.48 -15.29
CA GLU A 179 9.44 -12.57 -15.61
C GLU A 179 9.96 -11.21 -16.07
N THR A 180 11.08 -10.80 -15.48
CA THR A 180 11.86 -9.65 -15.93
C THR A 180 13.28 -10.12 -16.21
N LYS A 181 13.70 -10.05 -17.46
CA LYS A 181 15.06 -10.47 -17.88
C LYS A 181 16.08 -9.37 -17.58
N PRO A 182 17.39 -9.66 -17.59
CA PRO A 182 18.42 -8.63 -17.55
C PRO A 182 18.21 -7.59 -18.66
N ILE A 183 18.50 -6.32 -18.37
CA ILE A 183 18.25 -5.18 -19.29
C ILE A 183 18.76 -5.42 -20.72
N PRO A 184 20.01 -5.89 -20.96
CA PRO A 184 20.48 -6.12 -22.33
C PRO A 184 19.62 -7.13 -23.09
N GLN A 185 19.15 -8.18 -22.41
CA GLN A 185 18.29 -9.19 -23.03
C GLN A 185 16.90 -8.64 -23.35
N GLN A 186 16.34 -7.82 -22.46
CA GLN A 186 15.05 -7.14 -22.72
C GLN A 186 15.15 -6.22 -23.93
N PHE A 187 16.30 -5.54 -24.11
CA PHE A 187 16.53 -4.65 -25.24
C PHE A 187 16.63 -5.39 -26.56
N ASP A 188 17.30 -6.54 -26.57
CA ASP A 188 17.45 -7.38 -27.76
C ASP A 188 16.15 -8.12 -28.14
N GLU A 189 15.33 -8.48 -27.14
CA GLU A 189 14.08 -9.22 -27.35
C GLU A 189 12.96 -8.34 -27.92
N TYR A 190 12.88 -7.09 -27.46
CA TYR A 190 11.89 -6.12 -27.93
C TYR A 190 12.59 -4.82 -28.41
N PRO A 191 13.30 -4.87 -29.55
CA PRO A 191 14.08 -3.73 -30.04
C PRO A 191 13.20 -2.59 -30.55
N ASP A 192 12.00 -2.90 -31.05
CA ASP A 192 11.10 -1.94 -31.70
C ASP A 192 10.02 -1.37 -30.76
N LEU A 193 9.90 -1.88 -29.52
CA LEU A 193 8.93 -1.40 -28.54
C LEU A 193 9.52 -0.27 -27.68
N PRO A 194 8.71 0.74 -27.30
CA PRO A 194 9.13 1.79 -26.39
C PRO A 194 9.54 1.19 -25.04
N LYS A 195 10.72 1.57 -24.56
CA LYS A 195 11.29 1.12 -23.29
C LYS A 195 10.71 1.98 -22.18
N VAL A 196 9.99 1.35 -21.26
CA VAL A 196 9.29 2.05 -20.19
C VAL A 196 9.79 1.56 -18.83
N ALA A 197 10.12 2.48 -17.93
CA ALA A 197 10.37 2.17 -16.53
C ALA A 197 9.31 2.81 -15.63
N TYR A 198 9.28 2.41 -14.36
CA TYR A 198 8.38 2.95 -13.36
C TYR A 198 9.19 3.59 -12.24
N VAL A 199 9.00 4.89 -12.01
CA VAL A 199 9.55 5.60 -10.86
C VAL A 199 8.51 5.53 -9.74
N TYR A 200 8.82 4.74 -8.73
CA TYR A 200 7.92 4.47 -7.62
C TYR A 200 8.37 5.25 -6.39
N MET A 201 7.69 6.37 -6.11
CA MET A 201 7.98 7.15 -4.90
C MET A 201 7.40 6.45 -3.67
N LEU A 202 8.19 6.44 -2.59
CA LEU A 202 7.85 5.82 -1.32
C LEU A 202 7.77 6.89 -0.25
N GLN A 203 6.65 6.93 0.46
CA GLN A 203 6.43 7.92 1.50
C GLN A 203 7.49 7.81 2.58
N SER A 204 8.22 8.91 2.77
CA SER A 204 9.34 9.01 3.71
C SER A 204 9.46 10.40 4.36
N GLN A 205 8.36 11.16 4.43
CA GLN A 205 8.36 12.58 4.85
C GLN A 205 7.92 12.84 6.29
N GLY A 206 8.81 12.64 7.25
CA GLY A 206 8.62 13.15 8.61
C GLY A 206 8.36 12.07 9.64
N LEU A 207 7.66 12.42 10.71
CA LEU A 207 7.51 11.57 11.89
C LEU A 207 6.50 10.45 11.61
N LEU A 208 6.91 9.19 11.78
CA LEU A 208 6.07 8.00 11.56
C LEU A 208 5.67 7.73 10.10
N HIS A 209 6.29 8.40 9.13
CA HIS A 209 6.11 8.16 7.71
C HIS A 209 7.15 7.14 7.22
N ASP A 210 7.18 5.96 7.83
CA ASP A 210 8.25 4.98 7.65
C ASP A 210 7.87 3.89 6.64
N THR A 211 8.14 4.08 5.35
CA THR A 211 8.06 2.98 4.37
C THR A 211 9.33 2.15 4.50
N TYR A 212 9.22 0.83 4.55
CA TYR A 212 10.37 -0.06 4.72
C TYR A 212 10.68 -0.79 3.43
N VAL A 213 11.93 -0.71 2.98
CA VAL A 213 12.47 -1.48 1.85
C VAL A 213 13.48 -2.48 2.40
N TYR A 214 13.19 -3.77 2.28
CA TYR A 214 14.00 -4.85 2.88
C TYR A 214 14.28 -4.64 4.39
N GLY A 215 13.29 -4.09 5.11
CA GLY A 215 13.36 -3.77 6.54
C GLY A 215 14.13 -2.49 6.89
N VAL A 216 14.65 -1.76 5.91
CA VAL A 216 15.30 -0.45 6.10
C VAL A 216 14.29 0.65 5.79
N ASP A 217 14.13 1.60 6.72
CA ASP A 217 13.33 2.81 6.48
C ASP A 217 13.84 3.54 5.23
N ALA A 218 12.93 3.82 4.30
CA ALA A 218 13.17 4.45 3.02
C ALA A 218 13.96 5.75 3.19
N LYS A 219 13.76 6.53 4.27
CA LYS A 219 14.54 7.75 4.59
C LYS A 219 16.07 7.56 4.55
N LYS A 220 16.56 6.32 4.71
CA LYS A 220 17.98 5.99 4.82
C LYS A 220 18.59 5.45 3.53
N ILE A 221 17.79 5.23 2.48
CA ILE A 221 18.28 4.76 1.19
C ILE A 221 18.35 5.89 0.18
N LEU A 222 19.15 5.69 -0.87
CA LEU A 222 19.07 6.51 -2.08
C LEU A 222 18.12 5.82 -3.07
N PRO A 223 17.63 6.54 -4.10
CA PRO A 223 16.89 5.92 -5.18
C PRO A 223 17.62 4.70 -5.72
N THR A 224 16.88 3.62 -5.95
CA THR A 224 17.44 2.30 -6.23
C THR A 224 16.63 1.61 -7.32
N PHE A 225 17.33 0.95 -8.25
CA PHE A 225 16.69 0.10 -9.25
C PHE A 225 16.46 -1.30 -8.71
N MET A 226 15.27 -1.86 -8.92
CA MET A 226 14.90 -3.21 -8.47
C MET A 226 14.00 -3.91 -9.47
N PHE A 227 13.93 -5.24 -9.38
CA PHE A 227 12.98 -6.01 -10.17
C PHE A 227 11.54 -5.77 -9.67
N PRO A 228 10.55 -5.63 -10.56
CA PRO A 228 9.17 -5.40 -10.14
C PRO A 228 8.62 -6.57 -9.29
N THR A 229 9.05 -7.81 -9.57
CA THR A 229 8.67 -8.99 -8.78
C THR A 229 9.13 -8.94 -7.33
N GLU A 230 10.15 -8.17 -6.97
CA GLU A 230 10.56 -7.99 -5.58
C GLU A 230 9.47 -7.29 -4.76
N VAL A 231 8.80 -6.29 -5.36
CA VAL A 231 7.67 -5.58 -4.74
C VAL A 231 6.51 -6.55 -4.49
N MET A 232 6.20 -7.38 -5.49
CA MET A 232 5.17 -8.43 -5.40
C MET A 232 5.51 -9.49 -4.34
N ASP A 233 6.77 -9.65 -3.97
CA ASP A 233 7.22 -10.66 -3.00
C ASP A 233 7.54 -10.04 -1.62
N GLY A 234 7.02 -8.84 -1.38
CA GLY A 234 7.00 -8.19 -0.06
C GLY A 234 8.26 -7.40 0.29
N ALA A 235 9.06 -7.00 -0.70
CA ALA A 235 10.24 -6.16 -0.45
C ALA A 235 9.90 -4.80 0.18
N ILE A 236 8.68 -4.29 -0.04
CA ILE A 236 8.20 -3.01 0.48
C ILE A 236 7.06 -3.26 1.48
N VAL A 237 7.16 -2.65 2.66
CA VAL A 237 6.17 -2.73 3.74
C VAL A 237 5.82 -1.33 4.20
N SER A 238 4.52 -1.06 4.32
CA SER A 238 4.04 0.22 4.82
C SER A 238 4.22 0.30 6.33
N GLY A 239 4.82 1.39 6.81
CA GLY A 239 4.74 1.81 8.20
C GLY A 239 4.19 3.22 8.34
N ASN A 240 3.67 3.78 7.25
CA ASN A 240 3.38 5.21 7.12
C ASN A 240 2.15 5.62 7.93
N CYS A 241 2.22 6.80 8.54
CA CYS A 241 1.08 7.55 9.05
C CYS A 241 0.81 8.75 8.12
N VAL A 242 0.39 8.51 6.88
CA VAL A 242 -0.05 9.53 5.90
C VAL A 242 -1.58 9.48 5.76
N SER A 243 -2.20 10.45 5.07
CA SER A 243 -3.66 10.48 4.90
C SER A 243 -4.18 9.13 4.42
N ALA A 244 -5.34 8.75 4.91
CA ALA A 244 -5.85 7.41 4.66
C ALA A 244 -6.11 7.14 3.16
N CYS A 245 -6.59 8.15 2.43
CA CYS A 245 -7.01 8.02 1.04
C CYS A 245 -5.86 7.73 0.08
N ASP A 246 -4.71 8.36 0.27
CA ASP A 246 -3.52 8.32 -0.58
C ASP A 246 -2.46 7.32 -0.05
N LYS A 247 -2.64 6.81 1.17
CA LYS A 247 -1.76 5.78 1.74
C LYS A 247 -1.61 4.52 0.88
N ASN A 248 -0.36 4.13 0.63
CA ASN A 248 -0.01 2.80 0.17
C ASN A 248 0.10 1.86 1.38
N THR A 249 -0.93 1.04 1.59
CA THR A 249 -0.88 -0.06 2.56
C THR A 249 0.09 -1.15 2.09
N THR A 250 0.52 -2.04 2.97
CA THR A 250 1.32 -3.20 2.56
C THR A 250 0.60 -4.05 1.50
N TYR A 251 -0.73 -4.15 1.56
CA TYR A 251 -1.56 -4.80 0.55
C TYR A 251 -1.44 -4.11 -0.81
N HIS A 252 -1.48 -2.77 -0.84
CA HIS A 252 -1.31 -1.98 -2.06
C HIS A 252 0.07 -2.23 -2.70
N HIS A 253 1.15 -2.20 -1.91
CA HIS A 253 2.49 -2.52 -2.42
C HIS A 253 2.54 -3.92 -3.03
N LEU A 254 2.05 -4.95 -2.31
CA LEU A 254 2.03 -6.34 -2.77
C LEU A 254 1.24 -6.56 -4.07
N ASN A 255 0.25 -5.70 -4.34
CA ASN A 255 -0.67 -5.79 -5.47
C ASN A 255 -0.59 -4.56 -6.39
N ASN A 256 0.56 -3.88 -6.45
CA ASN A 256 0.73 -2.61 -7.16
C ASN A 256 0.17 -2.68 -8.62
N PRO A 257 -0.96 -2.00 -8.93
CA PRO A 257 -1.63 -2.10 -10.22
C PRO A 257 -0.77 -1.64 -11.39
N ILE A 258 0.04 -0.59 -11.20
CA ILE A 258 0.97 -0.09 -12.22
C ILE A 258 1.95 -1.19 -12.63
N ILE A 259 2.51 -1.94 -11.66
CA ILE A 259 3.40 -3.08 -11.96
C ILE A 259 2.65 -4.19 -12.72
N HIS A 260 1.43 -4.52 -12.29
CA HIS A 260 0.61 -5.54 -12.95
C HIS A 260 0.30 -5.17 -14.40
N ASP A 261 -0.16 -3.95 -14.65
CA ASP A 261 -0.50 -3.45 -15.98
C ASP A 261 0.75 -3.36 -16.87
N LEU A 262 1.88 -2.87 -16.33
CA LEU A 262 3.14 -2.84 -17.09
C LEU A 262 3.62 -4.24 -17.48
N TYR A 263 3.40 -5.26 -16.66
CA TYR A 263 3.63 -6.66 -17.06
C TYR A 263 2.64 -7.16 -18.10
N GLU A 264 1.37 -6.77 -18.02
CA GLU A 264 0.37 -7.14 -19.02
C GLU A 264 0.72 -6.57 -20.40
N HIS A 265 1.26 -5.35 -20.44
CA HIS A 265 1.63 -4.63 -21.66
C HIS A 265 3.05 -4.98 -22.17
N HIS A 266 3.91 -5.52 -21.31
CA HIS A 266 5.28 -5.93 -21.66
C HIS A 266 5.31 -6.91 -22.84
N GLY A 267 6.10 -6.57 -23.87
CA GLY A 267 6.26 -7.36 -25.09
C GLY A 267 5.10 -7.25 -26.08
N LYS A 268 4.05 -6.46 -25.78
CA LYS A 268 2.90 -6.23 -26.67
C LYS A 268 2.97 -4.85 -27.33
N ASP A 269 3.00 -3.80 -26.52
CA ASP A 269 3.02 -2.40 -26.96
C ASP A 269 4.08 -1.55 -26.24
N LEU A 270 4.69 -2.08 -25.18
CA LEU A 270 5.87 -1.52 -24.50
C LEU A 270 6.83 -2.61 -24.04
N ASN A 271 8.06 -2.21 -23.72
CA ASN A 271 9.07 -3.04 -23.08
C ASN A 271 9.30 -2.53 -21.65
N PHE A 272 8.62 -3.15 -20.68
CA PHE A 272 8.77 -2.80 -19.27
C PHE A 272 10.14 -3.22 -18.73
N ILE A 273 10.99 -2.24 -18.42
CA ILE A 273 12.40 -2.43 -18.06
C ILE A 273 12.59 -2.76 -16.58
N GLY A 274 11.82 -2.14 -15.69
CA GLY A 274 11.89 -2.35 -14.24
C GLY A 274 11.45 -1.14 -13.43
N VAL A 275 11.71 -1.18 -12.12
CA VAL A 275 11.26 -0.16 -11.16
C VAL A 275 12.46 0.58 -10.57
N VAL A 276 12.37 1.91 -10.51
CA VAL A 276 13.24 2.78 -9.72
C VAL A 276 12.44 3.25 -8.52
N ILE A 277 12.71 2.72 -7.34
CA ILE A 277 12.15 3.27 -6.12
C ILE A 277 12.89 4.56 -5.76
N THR A 278 12.17 5.55 -5.24
CA THR A 278 12.75 6.81 -4.77
C THR A 278 12.05 7.29 -3.51
N ASN A 279 12.77 8.08 -2.74
CA ASN A 279 12.32 8.65 -1.50
C ASN A 279 11.50 9.92 -1.72
N GLU A 280 10.58 10.19 -0.81
CA GLU A 280 9.96 11.50 -0.61
C GLU A 280 10.56 12.13 0.64
N ASN A 281 11.31 13.23 0.51
CA ASN A 281 12.05 13.80 1.64
C ASN A 281 11.45 15.12 2.13
N VAL A 282 11.65 15.44 3.40
CA VAL A 282 11.14 16.69 3.99
C VAL A 282 11.93 17.91 3.49
N THR A 283 13.27 17.83 3.48
CA THR A 283 14.10 19.01 3.20
C THR A 283 14.35 19.17 1.70
N LEU A 284 14.34 20.41 1.21
CA LEU A 284 14.62 20.72 -0.19
C LEU A 284 15.96 20.14 -0.67
N ALA A 285 17.00 20.17 0.16
CA ALA A 285 18.31 19.61 -0.20
C ALA A 285 18.25 18.09 -0.43
N ASP A 286 17.45 17.37 0.34
CA ASP A 286 17.26 15.93 0.18
C ASP A 286 16.34 15.60 -1.00
N LYS A 287 15.31 16.43 -1.27
CA LYS A 287 14.48 16.33 -2.49
C LYS A 287 15.33 16.49 -3.76
N VAL A 288 16.20 17.51 -3.78
CA VAL A 288 17.14 17.75 -4.89
C VAL A 288 18.08 16.56 -5.07
N ARG A 289 18.67 16.05 -3.99
CA ARG A 289 19.58 14.89 -4.03
C ARG A 289 18.87 13.65 -4.57
N SER A 290 17.69 13.34 -4.05
CA SER A 290 16.95 12.13 -4.43
C SER A 290 16.51 12.20 -5.88
N SER A 291 15.93 13.32 -6.32
CA SER A 291 15.53 13.49 -7.71
C SER A 291 16.72 13.54 -8.70
N ASP A 292 17.89 14.04 -8.30
CA ASP A 292 19.12 13.95 -9.12
C ASP A 292 19.57 12.48 -9.30
N PHE A 293 19.53 11.68 -8.23
CA PHE A 293 19.87 10.26 -8.30
C PHE A 293 18.84 9.47 -9.10
N CYS A 294 17.55 9.76 -8.92
CA CYS A 294 16.46 9.16 -9.68
C CYS A 294 16.61 9.43 -11.18
N ALA A 295 16.73 10.69 -11.60
CA ALA A 295 16.88 11.05 -13.01
C ALA A 295 18.14 10.45 -13.65
N LYS A 296 19.26 10.42 -12.90
CA LYS A 296 20.49 9.76 -13.35
C LYS A 296 20.31 8.25 -13.56
N LEU A 297 19.62 7.56 -12.64
CA LEU A 297 19.34 6.13 -12.79
C LEU A 297 18.44 5.87 -13.99
N VAL A 298 17.36 6.63 -14.14
CA VAL A 298 16.45 6.54 -15.29
C VAL A 298 17.21 6.75 -16.61
N GLN A 299 18.10 7.73 -16.69
CA GLN A 299 18.95 7.94 -17.86
C GLN A 299 19.87 6.75 -18.14
N TYR A 300 20.48 6.15 -17.11
CA TYR A 300 21.32 4.96 -17.27
C TYR A 300 20.55 3.72 -17.73
N LEU A 301 19.26 3.63 -17.41
CA LEU A 301 18.41 2.56 -17.92
C LEU A 301 18.19 2.68 -19.43
N GLY A 302 18.37 3.86 -20.05
CA GLY A 302 18.18 4.05 -21.49
C GLY A 302 16.73 3.86 -21.94
N VAL A 303 15.79 4.30 -21.12
CA VAL A 303 14.34 4.21 -21.39
C VAL A 303 13.84 5.41 -22.20
N ASP A 304 12.75 5.20 -22.94
CA ASP A 304 12.08 6.22 -23.74
C ASP A 304 11.05 7.01 -22.90
N GLY A 305 10.47 6.37 -21.88
CA GLY A 305 9.54 7.01 -20.97
C GLY A 305 9.47 6.37 -19.59
N VAL A 306 8.87 7.09 -18.65
CA VAL A 306 8.59 6.62 -17.30
C VAL A 306 7.19 6.99 -16.83
N ILE A 307 6.59 6.09 -16.06
CA ILE A 307 5.43 6.41 -15.21
C ILE A 307 5.99 6.82 -13.84
N ILE A 308 5.44 7.86 -13.23
CA ILE A 308 5.81 8.33 -11.90
C ILE A 308 4.54 8.45 -11.06
N ASN A 309 4.47 7.78 -9.92
CA ASN A 309 3.44 8.05 -8.92
C ASN A 309 4.10 8.55 -7.63
N GLU A 310 3.35 9.34 -6.87
CA GLU A 310 3.67 9.70 -5.48
C GLU A 310 2.87 8.89 -4.45
N GLU A 311 3.15 9.10 -3.16
CA GLU A 311 2.32 8.64 -2.06
C GLU A 311 2.08 9.77 -1.05
N GLY A 312 0.85 10.28 -1.02
CA GLY A 312 0.48 11.39 -0.18
C GLY A 312 0.60 12.73 -0.91
N PHE A 313 0.25 13.81 -0.20
CA PHE A 313 -0.02 15.09 -0.85
C PHE A 313 0.72 16.28 -0.22
N GLY A 314 0.76 17.37 -0.98
CA GLY A 314 1.29 18.66 -0.58
C GLY A 314 2.81 18.72 -0.69
N ASN A 315 3.52 18.16 0.29
CA ASN A 315 4.99 18.18 0.23
C ASN A 315 5.58 17.11 -0.73
N PRO A 316 5.01 15.90 -0.88
CA PRO A 316 5.35 14.96 -1.95
C PRO A 316 5.20 15.55 -3.37
N ASP A 317 4.23 16.43 -3.61
CA ASP A 317 4.00 17.04 -4.94
C ASP A 317 5.26 17.71 -5.49
N THR A 318 6.06 18.32 -4.60
CA THR A 318 7.36 18.92 -4.98
C THR A 318 8.37 17.86 -5.42
N ASP A 319 8.42 16.69 -4.77
CA ASP A 319 9.26 15.57 -5.21
C ASP A 319 8.79 15.03 -6.57
N LEU A 320 7.48 14.87 -6.76
CA LEU A 320 6.86 14.39 -8.01
C LEU A 320 7.21 15.30 -9.18
N ILE A 321 6.93 16.59 -9.05
CA ILE A 321 7.23 17.60 -10.09
C ILE A 321 8.73 17.72 -10.33
N MET A 322 9.57 17.61 -9.30
CA MET A 322 11.02 17.67 -9.45
C MET A 322 11.58 16.45 -10.20
N ASN A 323 11.07 15.24 -9.93
CA ASN A 323 11.40 14.03 -10.68
C ASN A 323 10.97 14.18 -12.15
N CYS A 324 9.72 14.57 -12.40
CA CYS A 324 9.19 14.84 -13.74
C CYS A 324 10.09 15.78 -14.54
N LYS A 325 10.32 16.99 -13.99
CA LYS A 325 11.13 18.03 -14.63
C LYS A 325 12.53 17.56 -14.97
N LYS A 326 13.21 16.90 -14.03
CA LYS A 326 14.59 16.45 -14.26
C LYS A 326 14.66 15.37 -15.32
N ILE A 327 13.69 14.45 -15.36
CA ILE A 327 13.63 13.36 -16.34
C ILE A 327 13.27 13.90 -17.74
N GLU A 328 12.26 14.77 -17.87
CA GLU A 328 11.91 15.41 -19.15
C GLU A 328 13.06 16.26 -19.72
N ASN A 329 13.83 16.94 -18.87
CA ASN A 329 15.02 17.68 -19.32
C ASN A 329 16.15 16.79 -19.88
N LEU A 330 16.11 15.47 -19.61
CA LEU A 330 16.99 14.48 -20.22
C LEU A 330 16.43 13.91 -21.53
N GLY A 331 15.27 14.37 -21.97
CA GLY A 331 14.59 13.94 -23.19
C GLY A 331 13.76 12.67 -23.04
N ILE A 332 13.51 12.22 -21.81
CA ILE A 332 12.74 11.01 -21.47
C ILE A 332 11.33 11.42 -21.09
N LYS A 333 10.31 10.78 -21.68
CA LYS A 333 8.91 11.16 -21.46
C LYS A 333 8.40 10.74 -20.09
N THR A 334 7.53 11.53 -19.49
CA THR A 334 6.96 11.27 -18.16
C THR A 334 5.44 11.26 -18.21
N VAL A 335 4.83 10.37 -17.44
CA VAL A 335 3.40 10.39 -17.11
C VAL A 335 3.28 10.33 -15.60
N LEU A 336 2.54 11.28 -15.02
CA LEU A 336 2.34 11.36 -13.57
C LEU A 336 1.01 10.72 -13.18
N ILE A 337 0.98 10.06 -12.02
CA ILE A 337 -0.23 9.60 -11.36
C ILE A 337 -0.22 10.22 -9.96
N THR A 338 -1.25 11.00 -9.65
CA THR A 338 -1.38 11.73 -8.37
C THR A 338 -2.87 11.88 -8.02
N ASP A 339 -3.18 12.24 -6.78
CA ASP A 339 -4.50 12.67 -6.39
C ASP A 339 -4.63 14.20 -6.38
N GLU A 340 -5.79 14.71 -6.01
CA GLU A 340 -6.06 16.14 -5.98
C GLU A 340 -6.53 16.59 -4.60
N TYR A 341 -5.98 17.71 -4.14
CA TYR A 341 -6.44 18.41 -2.93
C TYR A 341 -7.07 19.74 -3.31
N ALA A 342 -8.11 19.65 -4.14
CA ALA A 342 -8.77 20.80 -4.78
C ALA A 342 -9.86 21.45 -3.89
N GLY A 343 -9.90 21.14 -2.59
CA GLY A 343 -10.94 21.63 -1.69
C GLY A 343 -12.30 20.95 -1.90
N ARG A 344 -13.23 21.18 -0.96
CA ARG A 344 -14.53 20.47 -0.90
C ARG A 344 -15.42 20.70 -2.12
N ASP A 345 -15.26 21.84 -2.79
CA ASP A 345 -15.97 22.23 -4.01
C ASP A 345 -15.17 21.94 -5.28
N GLY A 346 -13.93 21.44 -5.17
CA GLY A 346 -13.03 21.18 -6.29
C GLY A 346 -12.50 22.42 -6.99
N ALA A 347 -12.58 23.60 -6.36
CA ALA A 347 -12.20 24.87 -7.00
C ALA A 347 -10.81 25.40 -6.59
N SER A 348 -10.14 24.74 -5.63
CA SER A 348 -8.78 25.11 -5.21
C SER A 348 -7.74 24.55 -6.17
N GLN A 349 -6.52 25.07 -6.09
CA GLN A 349 -5.39 24.50 -6.80
C GLN A 349 -5.14 23.06 -6.33
N SER A 350 -5.19 22.09 -7.25
CA SER A 350 -5.16 20.67 -6.92
C SER A 350 -3.83 20.18 -6.33
N LEU A 351 -2.70 20.67 -6.85
CA LEU A 351 -1.34 20.29 -6.45
C LEU A 351 -0.59 21.49 -5.86
N ALA A 352 0.25 21.25 -4.86
CA ALA A 352 1.07 22.28 -4.23
C ALA A 352 2.22 22.78 -5.10
N ASP A 353 2.70 21.96 -6.05
CA ASP A 353 3.72 22.32 -7.03
C ASP A 353 3.24 21.98 -8.46
N ALA A 354 3.77 22.69 -9.46
CA ALA A 354 3.46 22.46 -10.86
C ALA A 354 4.60 22.96 -11.77
N ASP A 355 4.84 22.27 -12.87
CA ASP A 355 5.74 22.72 -13.94
C ASP A 355 5.09 22.44 -15.30
N LYS A 356 5.37 23.28 -16.29
CA LYS A 356 4.84 23.12 -17.65
C LYS A 356 5.30 21.83 -18.35
N LEU A 357 6.34 21.17 -17.83
CA LEU A 357 6.81 19.87 -18.31
C LEU A 357 5.96 18.71 -17.80
N ALA A 358 5.17 18.91 -16.73
CA ALA A 358 4.20 17.94 -16.25
C ALA A 358 2.89 18.07 -17.07
N ASP A 359 2.96 17.72 -18.36
CA ASP A 359 1.85 17.88 -19.31
C ASP A 359 1.03 16.59 -19.55
N ALA A 360 1.39 15.50 -18.89
CA ALA A 360 0.65 14.24 -18.87
C ALA A 360 0.43 13.77 -17.42
N VAL A 361 -0.77 14.02 -16.89
CA VAL A 361 -1.14 13.72 -15.50
C VAL A 361 -2.46 12.95 -15.45
N VAL A 362 -2.46 11.83 -14.74
CA VAL A 362 -3.64 11.05 -14.40
C VAL A 362 -4.00 11.35 -12.95
N SER A 363 -5.20 11.90 -12.75
CA SER A 363 -5.74 12.15 -11.42
C SER A 363 -6.55 10.95 -10.94
N VAL A 364 -6.31 10.53 -9.70
CA VAL A 364 -7.08 9.45 -9.05
C VAL A 364 -8.22 9.97 -8.17
N GLY A 365 -8.52 11.27 -8.23
CA GLY A 365 -9.68 11.89 -7.59
C GLY A 365 -9.34 12.97 -6.56
N ASN A 366 -10.36 13.72 -6.13
CA ASN A 366 -10.23 14.79 -5.14
C ASN A 366 -10.44 14.25 -3.70
N ALA A 367 -9.42 14.33 -2.86
CA ALA A 367 -9.45 13.84 -1.49
C ALA A 367 -10.36 14.68 -0.56
N ASN A 368 -10.62 15.95 -0.89
CA ASN A 368 -11.35 16.86 -0.01
C ASN A 368 -12.88 16.78 -0.12
N GLN A 369 -13.42 15.92 -0.99
CA GLN A 369 -14.87 15.79 -1.12
C GLN A 369 -15.49 15.34 0.21
N LEU A 370 -16.52 16.05 0.68
CA LEU A 370 -17.26 15.67 1.89
C LEU A 370 -18.13 14.43 1.65
N ILE A 371 -18.17 13.57 2.66
CA ILE A 371 -19.00 12.38 2.72
C ILE A 371 -19.62 12.23 4.11
N VAL A 372 -20.87 11.75 4.13
CA VAL A 372 -21.54 11.35 5.37
C VAL A 372 -21.63 9.83 5.38
N LEU A 373 -20.93 9.23 6.34
CA LEU A 373 -20.94 7.81 6.60
C LEU A 373 -22.06 7.49 7.61
N PRO A 374 -22.98 6.56 7.31
CA PRO A 374 -24.05 6.19 8.23
C PRO A 374 -23.49 5.52 9.49
N PRO A 375 -24.27 5.44 10.59
CA PRO A 375 -23.90 4.62 11.73
C PRO A 375 -23.81 3.15 11.34
N MET A 376 -22.90 2.42 11.98
CA MET A 376 -22.74 0.97 11.83
C MET A 376 -23.17 0.26 13.10
N ASP A 377 -23.70 -0.96 12.98
CA ASP A 377 -24.14 -1.77 14.13
C ASP A 377 -22.97 -2.14 15.04
N LYS A 378 -21.76 -2.24 14.46
CA LYS A 378 -20.52 -2.52 15.19
C LYS A 378 -19.39 -1.60 14.72
N VAL A 379 -18.58 -1.18 15.69
CA VAL A 379 -17.32 -0.47 15.48
C VAL A 379 -16.20 -1.30 16.08
N ILE A 380 -15.05 -1.41 15.40
CA ILE A 380 -13.85 -2.08 15.90
C ILE A 380 -12.69 -1.08 15.85
N GLY A 381 -11.98 -0.94 16.99
CA GLY A 381 -10.96 0.08 17.23
C GLY A 381 -11.50 1.29 18.02
N PHE A 382 -10.95 2.47 17.77
CA PHE A 382 -11.24 3.72 18.47
C PHE A 382 -11.84 4.79 17.52
N ASP A 383 -13.15 4.77 17.32
CA ASP A 383 -13.82 5.64 16.35
C ASP A 383 -13.88 7.14 16.71
N GLU A 384 -13.61 7.52 17.96
CA GLU A 384 -13.43 8.92 18.33
C GLU A 384 -12.27 9.58 17.56
N ALA A 385 -11.34 8.77 17.02
CA ALA A 385 -10.33 9.22 16.09
C ALA A 385 -10.91 9.98 14.89
N ALA A 386 -12.15 9.67 14.45
CA ALA A 386 -12.82 10.35 13.33
C ALA A 386 -12.89 11.89 13.51
N ASN A 387 -12.86 12.38 14.74
CA ASN A 387 -12.89 13.82 15.04
C ASN A 387 -11.55 14.54 14.81
N VAL A 388 -10.45 13.79 14.65
CA VAL A 388 -9.09 14.33 14.62
C VAL A 388 -8.20 13.74 13.53
N ILE A 389 -8.63 12.67 12.84
CA ILE A 389 -7.91 12.13 11.68
C ILE A 389 -7.94 13.11 10.50
N ALA A 390 -7.02 12.94 9.55
CA ALA A 390 -6.97 13.69 8.30
C ALA A 390 -8.30 13.53 7.53
N GLY A 391 -8.86 14.64 7.05
CA GLY A 391 -10.21 14.74 6.51
C GLY A 391 -11.33 14.86 7.56
N GLY A 392 -11.04 14.53 8.82
CA GLY A 392 -11.91 14.74 9.97
C GLY A 392 -11.78 16.14 10.57
N PHE A 393 -12.78 16.50 11.37
CA PHE A 393 -12.85 17.79 12.06
C PHE A 393 -13.66 17.66 13.35
N ALA A 394 -13.64 18.71 14.17
CA ALA A 394 -14.40 18.72 15.42
C ALA A 394 -15.89 18.41 15.16
N ASN A 395 -16.42 17.40 15.87
CA ASN A 395 -17.77 16.87 15.69
C ASN A 395 -18.01 16.19 14.33
N SER A 396 -16.97 15.59 13.72
CA SER A 396 -17.14 14.67 12.60
C SER A 396 -17.99 13.47 13.01
N LYS A 397 -17.70 12.83 14.15
CA LYS A 397 -18.58 11.81 14.74
C LYS A 397 -19.78 12.48 15.40
N LYS A 398 -20.98 12.09 14.99
CA LYS A 398 -22.25 12.61 15.51
C LYS A 398 -22.77 11.74 16.65
N GLU A 399 -23.71 12.27 17.44
CA GLU A 399 -24.33 11.54 18.56
C GLU A 399 -25.09 10.28 18.13
N ASP A 400 -25.60 10.25 16.90
CA ASP A 400 -26.30 9.09 16.33
C ASP A 400 -25.36 8.02 15.78
N GLY A 401 -24.04 8.23 15.85
CA GLY A 401 -23.00 7.32 15.35
C GLY A 401 -22.63 7.53 13.87
N SER A 402 -23.31 8.41 13.14
CA SER A 402 -22.86 8.82 11.80
C SER A 402 -21.56 9.61 11.87
N VAL A 403 -20.80 9.61 10.78
CA VAL A 403 -19.51 10.30 10.68
C VAL A 403 -19.48 11.15 9.43
N GLU A 404 -19.28 12.45 9.58
CA GLU A 404 -19.11 13.40 8.48
C GLU A 404 -17.64 13.80 8.38
N VAL A 405 -17.01 13.46 7.25
CA VAL A 405 -15.57 13.63 7.00
C VAL A 405 -15.34 13.96 5.53
N GLU A 406 -14.12 14.31 5.16
CA GLU A 406 -13.67 14.27 3.77
C GLU A 406 -13.29 12.83 3.39
N ILE A 407 -13.38 12.48 2.11
CA ILE A 407 -12.95 11.17 1.59
C ILE A 407 -11.49 10.87 1.95
N GLN A 408 -10.69 11.91 2.22
CA GLN A 408 -9.35 11.82 2.80
C GLN A 408 -9.24 10.85 3.99
N SER A 409 -10.30 10.70 4.79
CA SER A 409 -10.34 9.79 5.94
C SER A 409 -10.57 8.31 5.57
N ILE A 410 -10.86 7.96 4.32
CA ILE A 410 -11.20 6.60 3.89
C ILE A 410 -9.97 5.91 3.31
N ILE A 411 -9.62 4.72 3.81
CA ILE A 411 -8.42 4.00 3.40
C ILE A 411 -8.44 3.67 1.89
N GLY A 412 -7.44 4.18 1.18
CA GLY A 412 -7.17 3.89 -0.23
C GLY A 412 -8.11 4.58 -1.22
N ALA A 413 -8.91 5.55 -0.79
CA ALA A 413 -9.91 6.18 -1.64
C ALA A 413 -9.34 6.94 -2.85
N THR A 414 -8.23 7.65 -2.68
CA THR A 414 -7.51 8.36 -3.76
C THR A 414 -6.09 7.81 -3.89
N ASN A 415 -5.93 6.50 -3.72
CA ASN A 415 -4.61 5.87 -3.78
C ASN A 415 -3.93 6.08 -5.14
N GLU A 416 -2.73 6.65 -5.18
CA GLU A 416 -2.06 7.03 -6.43
C GLU A 416 -1.40 5.87 -7.18
N LEU A 417 -1.63 4.62 -6.75
CA LEU A 417 -1.34 3.45 -7.59
C LEU A 417 -2.50 3.07 -8.51
N GLY A 418 -3.65 3.76 -8.39
CA GLY A 418 -4.86 3.44 -9.14
C GLY A 418 -5.65 2.25 -8.58
N PHE A 419 -5.49 1.93 -7.29
CA PHE A 419 -6.23 0.84 -6.63
C PHE A 419 -7.72 1.14 -6.41
N ASN A 420 -8.08 2.42 -6.50
CA ASN A 420 -9.45 2.90 -6.27
C ASN A 420 -10.31 2.85 -7.54
N ARG A 421 -11.58 3.28 -7.42
CA ARG A 421 -12.55 3.30 -8.53
C ARG A 421 -12.82 4.71 -9.07
N MET A 422 -12.06 5.69 -8.62
CA MET A 422 -12.16 7.09 -9.02
C MET A 422 -11.09 7.40 -10.06
N GLY A 423 -11.36 8.39 -10.91
CA GLY A 423 -10.35 8.86 -11.84
C GLY A 423 -10.87 9.94 -12.77
N ALA A 424 -9.98 10.84 -13.14
CA ALA A 424 -10.18 11.82 -14.19
C ALA A 424 -8.90 11.94 -15.04
N ILE A 425 -9.07 12.14 -16.34
CA ILE A 425 -7.96 12.37 -17.26
C ILE A 425 -7.97 13.86 -17.62
N GLY A 426 -6.95 14.59 -17.14
CA GLY A 426 -6.66 15.94 -17.61
C GLY A 426 -6.06 15.88 -19.01
N LYS A 427 -6.51 16.74 -19.92
CA LYS A 427 -5.93 16.92 -21.26
C LYS A 427 -5.51 18.34 -21.49
#